data_AF-A0A093ZFW1-F1
#
_entry.id   AF-A0A093ZFW1-F1
#
_cell.length_a   1.000
_cell.length_b   1.000
_cell.length_c   1.000
_cell.angle_alpha   90.00
_cell.angle_beta   90.00
_cell.angle_gamma   90.00
#
_symmetry.space_group_name_H-M   'P 1'
#
loop_
_entity.id
_entity.type
_entity.pdbx_description
1 polymer ?
#
loop_
_entity_poly.entity_id
_entity_poly.type
_entity_poly.pdbx_seq_one_letter_code
_entity_poly.pdbx_strand_id
1 'polypeptide(L)'
;MTMNFVTFNQDYSRLAIGTSKGFRIYHSDPEFRPAFKSDEDNVSIIEMMFSTSLVALVLSPRRLVIRNTKVSELESCGPPHHGPANQPQPEILDDL
;
A
#
# COMPACT_ATOMS: atom_id res chain seq x y z
N MET A 1 -1.72 -10.51 16.82
CA MET A 1 -1.97 -9.93 15.48
C MET A 1 -2.77 -10.97 14.74
N THR A 2 -3.96 -10.62 14.25
CA THR A 2 -4.89 -11.58 13.64
C THR A 2 -5.08 -11.20 12.17
N MET A 3 -5.07 -12.19 11.27
CA MET A 3 -5.41 -12.00 9.87
C MET A 3 -6.93 -12.02 9.72
N ASN A 4 -7.49 -10.97 9.12
CA ASN A 4 -8.93 -10.80 8.96
C ASN A 4 -9.38 -11.17 7.54
N PHE A 5 -8.59 -10.80 6.53
CA PHE A 5 -8.94 -10.94 5.12
C PHE A 5 -7.70 -11.14 4.27
N VAL A 6 -7.83 -11.89 3.18
CA VAL A 6 -6.78 -12.13 2.21
C VAL A 6 -7.40 -12.25 0.82
N THR A 7 -6.80 -11.61 -0.17
CA THR A 7 -7.28 -11.63 -1.54
C THR A 7 -6.11 -11.43 -2.52
N PHE A 8 -6.26 -11.96 -3.73
CA PHE A 8 -5.41 -11.59 -4.85
C PHE A 8 -5.99 -10.34 -5.52
N ASN A 9 -5.13 -9.55 -6.17
CA ASN A 9 -5.62 -8.56 -7.11
C ASN A 9 -6.13 -9.23 -8.41
N GLN A 10 -6.72 -8.44 -9.32
CA GLN A 10 -7.48 -8.93 -10.48
C GLN A 10 -6.66 -9.73 -11.50
N ASP A 11 -5.35 -9.50 -11.56
CA ASP A 11 -4.41 -10.21 -12.44
C ASP A 11 -3.56 -11.26 -11.69
N TYR A 12 -3.87 -11.50 -10.42
CA TYR A 12 -3.17 -12.43 -9.53
C TYR A 12 -1.69 -12.11 -9.27
N SER A 13 -1.18 -10.95 -9.67
CA SER A 13 0.23 -10.55 -9.48
C SER A 13 0.56 -10.06 -8.07
N ARG A 14 -0.44 -9.78 -7.23
CA ARG A 14 -0.29 -9.34 -5.84
C ARG A 14 -1.23 -10.06 -4.90
N LEU A 15 -0.75 -10.23 -3.67
CA LEU A 15 -1.52 -10.74 -2.54
C LEU A 15 -1.68 -9.64 -1.51
N ALA A 16 -2.93 -9.25 -1.23
CA ALA A 16 -3.27 -8.28 -0.20
C ALA A 16 -3.79 -8.99 1.05
N ILE A 17 -3.31 -8.56 2.22
CA ILE A 17 -3.62 -9.17 3.52
C ILE A 17 -4.07 -8.07 4.48
N GLY A 18 -5.33 -8.13 4.92
CA GLY A 18 -5.90 -7.28 5.96
C GLY A 18 -5.78 -7.94 7.34
N THR A 19 -5.39 -7.15 8.34
CA THR A 19 -5.16 -7.65 9.70
C THR A 19 -5.78 -6.73 10.75
N SER A 20 -5.78 -7.17 12.00
CA SER A 20 -6.20 -6.34 13.14
C SER A 20 -5.24 -5.20 13.48
N LYS A 21 -4.10 -5.09 12.79
CA LYS A 21 -3.06 -4.06 12.97
C LYS A 21 -2.50 -3.60 11.61
N GLY A 22 -3.40 -3.24 10.71
CA GLY A 22 -3.12 -2.72 9.38
C GLY A 22 -3.16 -3.77 8.29
N PHE A 23 -2.42 -3.53 7.21
CA PHE A 23 -2.44 -4.37 6.02
C PHE A 23 -1.07 -4.51 5.38
N ARG A 24 -0.93 -5.54 4.56
CA ARG A 24 0.29 -5.87 3.83
C ARG A 24 -0.04 -6.22 2.39
N ILE A 25 0.85 -5.87 1.49
CA ILE A 25 0.78 -6.24 0.08
C ILE A 25 2.08 -6.96 -0.26
N TYR A 26 1.97 -8.08 -0.95
CA TYR A 26 3.09 -8.88 -1.45
C TYR A 26 2.99 -9.04 -2.95
N HIS A 27 4.12 -9.13 -3.63
CA HIS A 27 4.17 -9.74 -4.96
C HIS A 27 3.92 -11.24 -4.81
N SER A 28 3.14 -11.84 -5.73
CA SER A 28 2.82 -13.27 -5.70
C SER A 28 3.77 -14.12 -6.57
N ASP A 29 4.26 -13.58 -7.69
CA ASP A 29 5.02 -14.31 -8.73
C ASP A 29 5.93 -13.30 -9.47
N PRO A 30 7.19 -13.62 -9.86
CA PRO A 30 7.95 -14.87 -9.70
C PRO A 30 8.59 -15.11 -8.33
N GLU A 31 8.68 -14.08 -7.49
CA GLU A 31 9.24 -14.19 -6.14
C GLU A 31 8.27 -13.57 -5.14
N PHE A 32 7.84 -14.36 -4.16
CA PHE A 32 7.00 -13.87 -3.08
C PHE A 32 7.78 -12.93 -2.18
N ARG A 33 7.54 -11.62 -2.33
CA ARG A 33 8.26 -10.57 -1.59
C ARG A 33 7.33 -9.46 -1.11
N PRO A 34 7.63 -8.80 0.03
CA PRO A 34 6.86 -7.66 0.49
C PRO A 34 6.89 -6.51 -0.53
N ALA A 35 5.76 -5.86 -0.75
CA ALA A 35 5.64 -4.66 -1.58
C ALA A 35 5.25 -3.43 -0.75
N PHE A 36 4.34 -3.59 0.22
CA PHE A 36 3.90 -2.49 1.09
C PHE A 36 3.43 -3.00 2.43
N LYS A 37 3.55 -2.17 3.46
CA LYS A 37 3.08 -2.43 4.83
C LYS A 37 2.52 -1.16 5.44
N SER A 38 1.36 -1.28 6.07
CA SER A 38 0.78 -0.26 6.95
C SER A 38 0.55 -0.89 8.32
N ASP A 39 0.97 -0.20 9.38
CA ASP A 39 0.91 -0.68 10.77
C ASP A 39 -0.26 -0.11 11.58
N GLU A 40 -1.23 0.53 10.91
CA GLU A 40 -2.38 1.19 11.54
C GLU A 40 -3.70 0.69 10.93
N ASP A 41 -4.78 0.83 11.70
CA ASP A 41 -6.17 0.40 11.37
C ASP A 41 -6.50 -1.10 11.60
N ASN A 42 -7.75 -1.39 11.98
CA ASN A 42 -8.30 -2.76 11.93
C ASN A 42 -8.94 -2.98 10.56
N VAL A 43 -8.24 -3.67 9.66
CA VAL A 43 -8.68 -3.83 8.27
C VAL A 43 -9.52 -5.09 8.14
N SER A 44 -10.82 -4.92 7.90
CA SER A 44 -11.77 -6.04 7.73
C SER A 44 -11.83 -6.56 6.30
N ILE A 45 -11.64 -5.68 5.31
CA ILE A 45 -11.51 -6.02 3.88
C ILE A 45 -10.45 -5.10 3.30
N ILE A 46 -9.65 -5.65 2.38
CA ILE A 46 -8.74 -4.90 1.52
C ILE A 46 -8.91 -5.42 0.09
N GLU A 47 -9.00 -4.52 -0.87
CA GLU A 47 -8.97 -4.84 -2.30
C GLU A 47 -8.05 -3.85 -3.02
N MET A 48 -7.22 -4.36 -3.93
CA MET A 48 -6.34 -3.55 -4.77
C MET A 48 -7.01 -3.26 -6.11
N MET A 49 -6.70 -2.12 -6.72
CA MET A 49 -6.96 -1.92 -8.15
C MET A 49 -5.72 -2.34 -8.91
N PHE A 50 -5.74 -3.53 -9.54
CA PHE A 50 -4.62 -4.15 -10.25
C PHE A 50 -3.28 -3.98 -9.51
N SER A 51 -2.29 -3.41 -10.19
CA SER A 51 -0.92 -3.19 -9.74
C SER A 51 -0.68 -1.78 -9.20
N THR A 52 -1.72 -0.95 -9.13
CA THR A 52 -1.66 0.47 -8.78
C THR A 52 -1.37 0.69 -7.29
N SER A 53 -1.18 1.95 -6.87
CA SER A 53 -1.07 2.31 -5.44
C SER A 53 -2.42 2.56 -4.76
N LEU A 54 -3.55 2.38 -5.45
CA LEU A 54 -4.87 2.53 -4.85
C LEU A 54 -5.34 1.25 -4.18
N VAL A 55 -5.78 1.41 -2.93
CA VAL A 55 -6.41 0.34 -2.14
C VAL A 55 -7.75 0.79 -1.60
N ALA A 56 -8.73 -0.11 -1.68
CA ALA A 56 -10.02 0.03 -1.02
C ALA A 56 -10.00 -0.75 0.31
N LEU A 57 -10.25 -0.05 1.41
CA LEU A 57 -10.20 -0.59 2.76
C LEU A 57 -11.57 -0.47 3.42
N VAL A 58 -12.06 -1.56 4.02
CA VAL A 58 -13.19 -1.51 4.93
C VAL A 58 -12.66 -1.60 6.36
N LEU A 59 -12.76 -0.50 7.11
CA LEU A 59 -12.23 -0.39 8.49
C LEU A 59 -13.29 -0.69 9.56
N SER A 60 -14.56 -0.54 9.18
CA SER A 60 -15.74 -0.96 9.94
C SER A 60 -16.89 -1.22 8.95
N PRO A 61 -17.98 -1.92 9.33
CA PRO A 61 -19.00 -2.43 8.40
C PRO A 61 -19.63 -1.42 7.42
N ARG A 62 -19.46 -0.12 7.65
CA ARG A 62 -19.99 0.96 6.80
C ARG A 62 -18.98 2.07 6.49
N ARG A 63 -17.69 1.82 6.75
CA ARG A 63 -16.62 2.78 6.49
C ARG A 63 -15.68 2.20 5.44
N LEU A 64 -15.94 2.57 4.19
CA LEU A 64 -15.03 2.37 3.06
C LEU A 64 -14.06 3.56 2.97
N VAL A 65 -12.78 3.27 2.83
CA VAL A 65 -11.71 4.25 2.64
C VAL A 65 -10.94 3.87 1.38
N ILE A 66 -10.77 4.82 0.46
CA ILE A 66 -9.84 4.67 -0.66
C ILE A 66 -8.54 5.36 -0.26
N ARG A 67 -7.42 4.64 -0.28
CA ARG A 67 -6.11 5.15 0.12
C ARG A 67 -5.12 4.98 -1.02
N ASN A 68 -4.33 6.02 -1.29
CA ASN A 68 -3.16 5.93 -2.15
C ASN A 68 -1.93 5.63 -1.28
N THR A 69 -1.33 4.45 -1.46
CA THR A 69 -0.21 3.97 -0.62
C THR A 69 1.12 4.68 -0.92
N LYS A 70 1.30 5.25 -2.12
CA LYS A 70 2.50 6.02 -2.48
C LYS A 70 2.49 7.44 -1.89
N VAL A 71 1.33 8.11 -1.91
CA VAL A 71 1.22 9.50 -1.40
C VAL A 71 1.35 9.57 0.12
N SER A 72 0.97 8.48 0.81
CA SER A 72 1.09 8.36 2.27
C SER A 72 2.54 8.41 2.76
N GLU A 73 3.52 8.15 1.89
CA GLU A 73 4.96 8.19 2.23
C GLU A 73 5.52 9.62 2.22
N LEU A 74 4.85 10.58 1.55
CA LEU A 74 5.29 11.97 1.43
C LEU A 74 5.09 12.79 2.72
N GLU A 75 4.17 12.37 3.60
CA GLU A 75 3.93 13.02 4.90
C GLU A 75 5.09 12.79 5.91
N SER A 76 6.10 11.98 5.56
CA SER A 76 7.32 11.82 6.37
C SER A 76 8.44 12.80 6.01
N CYS A 77 8.28 13.64 4.98
CA CYS A 77 9.26 14.68 4.68
C CYS A 77 9.09 15.83 5.68
N GLY A 78 9.92 15.81 6.73
CA GLY A 78 10.26 17.01 7.48
C GLY A 78 10.76 18.14 6.56
N PRO A 79 10.90 19.38 7.07
CA PRO A 79 11.24 20.54 6.25
C PRO A 79 12.48 20.26 5.38
N PRO A 80 12.53 20.79 4.14
CA PRO A 80 13.57 20.45 3.20
C PRO A 80 14.94 20.77 3.80
N HIS A 81 15.70 19.74 4.14
CA HIS A 81 17.11 19.89 4.44
C HIS A 81 17.81 20.31 3.15
N HIS A 82 18.44 21.49 3.17
CA HIS A 82 19.33 21.95 2.11
C HIS A 82 20.51 20.97 1.95
N GLY A 83 20.35 19.99 1.06
CA GLY A 83 21.41 19.12 0.53
C GLY A 83 21.89 19.61 -0.84
N PRO A 84 23.11 19.24 -1.27
CA PRO A 84 23.76 19.82 -2.44
C PRO A 84 23.04 19.46 -3.75
N ALA A 85 22.98 20.44 -4.65
CA ALA A 85 22.12 20.53 -5.83
C ALA A 85 22.43 19.56 -7.00
N ASN A 86 22.77 18.29 -6.76
CA ASN A 86 23.14 17.38 -7.85
C ASN A 86 22.80 15.89 -7.65
N GLN A 87 21.74 15.56 -6.91
CA GLN A 87 21.18 14.21 -6.93
C GLN A 87 20.03 14.12 -7.94
N PRO A 88 20.05 13.16 -8.88
CA PRO A 88 18.91 12.93 -9.77
C PRO A 88 17.70 12.52 -8.92
N GLN A 89 16.61 13.27 -9.04
CA GLN A 89 15.33 12.90 -8.47
C GLN A 89 14.86 11.59 -9.12
N PRO A 90 14.30 10.62 -8.37
CA PRO A 90 13.72 9.44 -8.98
C PRO A 90 12.55 9.90 -9.87
N GLU A 91 12.65 9.61 -11.16
CA GLU A 91 11.57 9.88 -12.11
C GLU A 91 10.30 9.18 -11.63
N ILE A 92 9.23 9.96 -11.51
CA ILE A 92 7.90 9.46 -11.25
C ILE A 92 7.52 8.65 -12.49
N LEU A 93 7.74 7.35 -12.45
CA LEU A 93 7.18 6.45 -13.44
C LEU A 93 5.67 6.47 -13.25
N ASP A 94 4.98 7.13 -14.18
CA ASP A 94 3.54 7.17 -14.35
C ASP A 94 3.01 5.75 -14.60
N ASP A 95 2.93 4.94 -13.56
CA ASP A 95 2.08 3.76 -13.52
C ASP A 95 0.81 4.13 -12.76
N LEU A 96 -0.23 4.44 -13.55
CA LEU A 96 -1.63 4.52 -13.14
C LEU A 96 -2.01 3.35 -12.24
#